data_AF-A0A377TDH1-F1
#
_entry.id   AF-A0A377TDH1-F1
#
_cell.length_a   1.000
_cell.length_b   1.000
_cell.length_c   1.000
_cell.angle_alpha   90.00
_cell.angle_beta   90.00
_cell.angle_gamma   90.00
#
_symmetry.space_group_name_H-M   'P 1'
#
loop_
_entity.id
_entity.type
_entity.pdbx_description
1 polymer ?
#
loop_
_entity_poly.entity_id
_entity_poly.type
_entity_poly.pdbx_seq_one_letter_code
_entity_poly.pdbx_strand_id
1 'polypeptide(L)' 'MRENGEALTTHQSLQRLLSSDFEEVQPPMDVPFVIRETARKYQHTVAQLTVWRKK' A
#
# COMPACT_ATOMS: atom_id res chain seq x y z
N MET A 1 -8.79 -9.37 8.12
CA MET A 1 -9.84 -8.72 8.91
C MET A 1 -11.09 -8.68 8.04
N ARG A 2 -12.27 -8.99 8.57
CA ARG A 2 -13.52 -8.92 7.80
C ARG A 2 -14.44 -7.91 8.47
N GLU A 3 -15.09 -7.06 7.69
CA GLU A 3 -16.18 -6.21 8.18
C GLU A 3 -17.46 -6.67 7.49
N ASN A 4 -18.50 -6.97 8.27
CA ASN A 4 -19.79 -7.43 7.76
C ASN A 4 -19.71 -8.65 6.80
N GLY A 5 -18.68 -9.48 6.92
CA GLY A 5 -18.46 -10.66 6.09
C GLY A 5 -17.57 -10.42 4.85
N GLU A 6 -17.31 -9.17 4.48
CA GLU A 6 -16.44 -8.81 3.36
C GLU A 6 -14.96 -8.78 3.73
N ALA A 7 -14.11 -9.17 2.78
CA ALA A 7 -12.66 -9.11 2.97
C ALA A 7 -12.18 -7.66 2.89
N LEU A 8 -11.60 -7.16 3.99
CA LEU A 8 -11.02 -5.83 4.02
C LEU A 8 -9.68 -5.83 3.27
N THR A 9 -9.51 -4.93 2.31
CA THR A 9 -8.23 -4.77 1.62
C THR A 9 -7.19 -4.10 2.52
N THR A 10 -5.91 -4.25 2.19
CA THR A 10 -4.83 -3.54 2.90
C THR A 10 -5.02 -2.02 2.83
N HIS A 11 -5.40 -1.48 1.65
CA HIS A 11 -5.65 -0.05 1.48
C HIS A 11 -6.79 0.46 2.38
N GLN A 12 -7.92 -0.25 2.40
CA GLN A 12 -9.04 0.10 3.28
C GLN A 12 -8.65 0.03 4.76
N SER A 13 -7.81 -0.93 5.12
CA SER A 13 -7.28 -1.05 6.49
C SER A 13 -6.39 0.15 6.86
N LEU A 14 -5.51 0.57 5.94
CA LEU A 14 -4.66 1.76 6.12
C LEU A 14 -5.50 3.03 6.26
N GLN A 15 -6.52 3.21 5.42
CA GLN A 15 -7.44 4.35 5.52
C GLN A 15 -8.08 4.45 6.90
N ARG A 16 -8.55 3.32 7.46
CA ARG A 16 -9.14 3.31 8.81
C ARG A 16 -8.12 3.65 9.89
N LEU A 17 -6.94 3.04 9.83
CA LEU A 17 -5.92 3.19 10.86
C LEU A 17 -5.26 4.57 10.88
N LEU A 18 -5.14 5.23 9.72
CA LEU A 18 -4.40 6.48 9.58
C LEU A 18 -5.28 7.74 9.55
N SER A 19 -6.59 7.61 9.27
CA SER A 19 -7.50 8.75 9.06
C SER A 19 -7.62 9.74 10.23
N SER A 20 -7.30 9.33 11.46
CA SER A 20 -7.28 10.23 12.63
C SER A 20 -6.25 11.35 12.45
N ASP A 21 -5.03 10.99 12.09
CA ASP A 21 -3.86 11.88 12.15
C ASP A 21 -3.27 12.23 10.78
N PHE A 22 -3.69 11.53 9.74
CA PHE A 22 -3.17 11.68 8.39
C PHE A 22 -4.27 11.89 7.36
N GLU A 23 -3.90 12.51 6.26
CA GLU A 23 -4.70 12.68 5.05
C GLU A 23 -4.00 11.96 3.89
N GLU A 24 -4.74 11.15 3.15
CA GLU A 24 -4.25 10.52 1.92
C GLU A 24 -4.17 11.60 0.83
N VAL A 25 -2.95 11.88 0.35
CA VAL A 25 -2.69 13.05 -0.51
C VAL A 25 -3.17 12.85 -1.94
N GLN A 26 -3.26 11.58 -2.37
CA GLN A 26 -3.65 11.18 -3.72
C GLN A 26 -4.12 9.73 -3.73
N PRO A 27 -4.88 9.30 -4.76
CA PRO A 27 -5.22 7.90 -4.94
C PRO A 27 -3.98 6.99 -5.02
N PRO A 28 -4.08 5.72 -4.60
CA PRO A 28 -2.99 4.77 -4.73
C PRO A 28 -2.54 4.60 -6.18
N MET A 29 -1.25 4.39 -6.38
CA MET A 29 -0.66 4.19 -7.71
C MET A 29 0.24 2.96 -7.76
N ASP A 30 0.23 2.29 -8.91
CA ASP A 30 1.11 1.16 -9.17
C ASP A 30 2.52 1.65 -9.53
N VAL A 31 3.52 1.19 -8.78
CA VAL A 31 4.92 1.55 -8.98
C VAL A 31 5.75 0.29 -9.24
N PRO A 32 6.39 0.18 -10.42
CA PRO A 32 7.29 -0.93 -10.70
C PRO A 32 8.59 -0.79 -9.90
N PHE A 33 9.12 -1.92 -9.43
CA PHE A 33 10.40 -1.97 -8.73
C PHE A 33 11.11 -3.32 -8.92
N VAL A 34 12.38 -3.39 -8.52
CA VAL A 34 13.21 -4.58 -8.65
C VAL A 34 13.78 -4.97 -7.29
N ILE A 35 13.62 -6.24 -6.92
CA ILE A 35 14.30 -6.83 -5.77
C ILE A 35 15.45 -7.67 -6.28
N ARG A 36 16.67 -7.38 -5.84
CA ARG A 36 17.84 -8.24 -6.10
C ARG A 36 17.89 -9.35 -5.07
N GLU A 37 17.62 -10.59 -5.49
CA GLU A 37 17.63 -11.75 -4.60
C GLU A 37 19.05 -12.35 -4.47
N THR A 38 19.80 -12.41 -5.57
CA THR A 38 21.19 -12.93 -5.59
C THR A 38 22.05 -12.14 -6.57
N ALA A 39 23.30 -12.56 -6.79
CA ALA A 39 24.18 -11.93 -7.77
C ALA A 39 23.63 -11.89 -9.20
N ARG A 40 22.81 -12.89 -9.58
CA ARG A 40 22.28 -13.06 -10.94
C ARG A 40 20.76 -13.29 -10.98
N LYS A 41 20.05 -13.07 -9.86
CA LYS A 41 18.59 -13.23 -9.78
C LYS A 41 17.93 -11.93 -9.31
N TYR A 42 16.97 -11.47 -10.09
CA TYR A 42 16.22 -10.23 -9.88
C TYR A 42 14.73 -10.51 -10.07
N GLN A 43 13.90 -10.07 -9.13
CA GLN A 43 12.45 -10.06 -9.27
C GLN A 43 12.01 -8.69 -9.74
N HIS A 44 11.33 -8.63 -10.89
CA HIS A 44 10.64 -7.44 -11.37
C HIS A 44 9.18 -7.55 -10.95
N THR A 45 8.68 -6.56 -10.23
CA THR A 45 7.31 -6.59 -9.70
C THR A 45 6.76 -5.18 -9.52
N VAL A 46 5.52 -5.08 -9.02
CA VAL A 46 4.78 -3.83 -8.86
C VAL A 46 4.26 -3.75 -7.43
N ALA A 47 4.34 -2.56 -6.82
CA ALA A 47 3.73 -2.25 -5.54
C ALA A 47 2.63 -1.20 -5.71
N GLN A 48 1.57 -1.30 -4.90
CA GLN A 48 0.62 -0.20 -4.73
C GLN A 48 1.19 0.80 -3.70
N LEU A 49 1.55 1.99 -4.17
CA LEU A 49 2.06 3.09 -3.36
C LEU A 49 0.90 3.98 -2.88
N THR A 50 0.91 4.31 -1.59
CA THR A 50 0.02 5.31 -0.98
C THR A 50 0.86 6.42 -0.33
N VAL A 51 0.38 7.66 -0.38
CA VAL A 51 1.09 8.83 0.16
C VAL A 51 0.22 9.52 1.20
N TRP A 52 0.75 9.70 2.40
CA TRP A 52 0.04 10.23 3.55
C TRP A 52 0.76 11.46 4.09
N ARG A 53 0.00 12.53 4.34
CA ARG A 53 0.49 13.75 4.98
C ARG A 53 -0.06 13.81 6.40
N LYS A 54 0.80 14.05 7.38
CA LYS A 54 0.38 14.33 8.76
C LYS A 54 -0.39 15.66 8.79
N LYS A 55 -1.55 15.68 9.46
CA LYS A 55 -2.35 16.90 9.66
C LYS A 55 -1.59 17.95 10.46
#